data_AF-A0A369JH51-F1
#
_entry.id   AF-A0A369JH51-F1
#
_cell.length_a   1.000
_cell.length_b   1.000
_cell.length_c   1.000
_cell.angle_alpha   90.00
_cell.angle_beta   90.00
_cell.angle_gamma   90.00
#
_symmetry.space_group_name_H-M   'P 1'
#
loop_
_entity.id
_entity.type
_entity.pdbx_description
1 polymer ?
#
loop_
_entity_poly.entity_id
_entity_poly.type
_entity_poly.pdbx_seq_one_letter_code
_entity_poly.pdbx_strand_id
1 'polypeptide(L)'
;MVKPRKRTGKKKTASVAVSIAAFPTGSRIMKQTMRKSTGAPAPRRALGSAAEQQDQTENNSQEDATVRTSARISSQTKALDPGQNDQESANNRGLSTSKKAMTLRGGASQRETFPICKDPRLVILSFRLRSIPSAGSVAWLVYHDLYPYSPDHIVVVDVEYDFGSSDGVAAHALAMEAIVNRIETGDLSTFTSFAVYITDHTDPERGDLHFAANNEGADRPLSVLDALIPKELADIIRIKASETSMLTILACGSIVTLADTRKDIVTFTNRQVTEH
;
A
#
# COMPACT_ATOMS: atom_id res chain seq x y z
N MET A 1 21.49 -49.12 -16.86
CA MET A 1 20.10 -49.09 -16.34
C MET A 1 20.02 -47.99 -15.29
N VAL A 2 19.63 -46.77 -15.68
CA VAL A 2 19.70 -45.57 -14.83
C VAL A 2 18.37 -45.39 -14.09
N LYS A 3 18.39 -45.38 -12.75
CA LYS A 3 17.19 -45.16 -11.93
C LYS A 3 16.72 -43.70 -12.04
N PRO A 4 15.43 -43.44 -12.27
CA PRO A 4 14.91 -42.09 -12.36
C PRO A 4 14.92 -41.44 -10.97
N ARG A 5 15.52 -40.25 -10.89
CA ARG A 5 15.63 -39.45 -9.67
C ARG A 5 14.30 -38.71 -9.44
N LYS A 6 13.53 -39.13 -8.43
CA LYS A 6 12.28 -38.44 -8.03
C LYS A 6 12.61 -37.02 -7.55
N ARG A 7 12.18 -36.00 -8.31
CA ARG A 7 12.17 -34.61 -7.87
C ARG A 7 10.95 -34.38 -6.98
N THR A 8 11.17 -34.22 -5.68
CA THR A 8 10.16 -33.75 -4.74
C THR A 8 10.10 -32.23 -4.79
N GLY A 9 9.17 -31.67 -5.55
CA GLY A 9 8.91 -30.23 -5.55
C GLY A 9 8.28 -29.81 -4.22
N LYS A 10 8.95 -28.95 -3.45
CA LYS A 10 8.31 -28.25 -2.33
C LYS A 10 7.26 -27.29 -2.91
N LYS A 11 5.97 -27.53 -2.63
CA LYS A 11 4.91 -26.55 -2.90
C LYS A 11 5.21 -25.30 -2.06
N LYS A 12 5.52 -24.17 -2.71
CA LYS A 12 5.58 -22.87 -2.03
C LYS A 12 4.14 -22.39 -1.84
N THR A 13 3.71 -22.24 -0.60
CA THR A 13 2.44 -21.60 -0.24
C THR A 13 2.67 -20.09 -0.20
N ALA A 14 2.09 -19.34 -1.13
CA ALA A 14 2.06 -17.89 -1.05
C ALA A 14 1.19 -17.46 0.16
N SER A 15 1.70 -16.60 1.02
CA SER A 15 0.95 -16.04 2.14
C SER A 15 0.42 -14.66 1.76
N VAL A 16 -0.91 -14.50 1.69
CA VAL A 16 -1.54 -13.19 1.48
C VAL A 16 -1.71 -12.50 2.84
N ALA A 17 -1.11 -11.32 2.99
CA ALA A 17 -1.35 -10.46 4.14
C ALA A 17 -2.59 -9.60 3.88
N VAL A 18 -3.66 -9.85 4.66
CA VAL A 18 -4.86 -9.03 4.67
C VAL A 18 -4.74 -8.05 5.83
N SER A 19 -4.67 -6.76 5.53
CA SER A 19 -4.71 -5.70 6.54
C SER A 19 -6.08 -5.03 6.46
N ILE A 20 -6.84 -5.07 7.55
CA ILE A 20 -8.14 -4.39 7.63
C ILE A 20 -8.03 -3.31 8.70
N ALA A 21 -8.11 -2.06 8.27
CA ALA A 21 -8.12 -0.91 9.16
C ALA A 21 -9.56 -0.43 9.32
N ALA A 22 -10.06 -0.44 10.56
CA ALA A 22 -11.37 0.13 10.88
C ALA A 22 -11.20 1.53 11.47
N PHE A 23 -11.94 2.49 10.92
CA PHE A 23 -12.05 3.82 11.51
C PHE A 23 -13.17 3.84 12.55
N PRO A 24 -12.94 4.38 13.76
CA PRO A 24 -13.99 4.48 14.77
C PRO A 24 -15.07 5.47 14.33
N THR A 25 -16.31 4.99 14.15
CA THR A 25 -17.51 5.81 13.95
C THR A 25 -18.01 6.35 15.29
N GLY A 26 -17.24 7.26 15.89
CA GLY A 26 -17.62 7.97 17.10
C GLY A 26 -17.69 9.47 16.86
N SER A 27 -18.90 10.03 16.80
CA SER A 27 -19.10 11.49 16.90
C SER A 27 -18.72 11.94 18.31
N ARG A 28 -17.42 12.17 18.54
CA ARG A 28 -16.93 12.98 19.65
C ARG A 28 -16.45 14.29 19.07
N ILE A 29 -17.13 15.38 19.45
CA ILE A 29 -16.65 16.75 19.27
C ILE A 29 -15.33 16.87 20.05
N MET A 30 -14.21 16.58 19.38
CA MET A 30 -12.87 16.85 19.89
C MET A 30 -12.56 18.33 19.64
N LYS A 31 -12.48 19.12 20.71
CA LYS A 31 -11.83 20.43 20.66
C LYS A 31 -10.37 20.21 20.26
N GLN A 32 -10.06 20.44 18.98
CA GLN A 32 -8.68 20.48 18.50
C GLN A 32 -7.96 21.68 19.11
N THR A 33 -7.07 21.46 20.07
CA THR A 33 -6.04 22.44 20.40
C THR A 33 -4.92 22.31 19.37
N MET A 34 -4.83 23.32 18.51
CA MET A 34 -3.85 23.46 17.43
C MET A 34 -2.42 23.42 18.00
N ARG A 35 -1.73 22.29 17.86
CA ARG A 35 -0.27 22.23 18.06
C ARG A 35 0.40 22.47 16.71
N LYS A 36 1.19 23.55 16.63
CA LYS A 36 2.06 23.84 15.49
C LYS A 36 3.00 22.65 15.26
N SER A 37 2.79 21.94 14.16
CA SER A 37 3.76 21.04 13.56
C SER A 37 4.88 21.91 12.98
N THR A 38 6.03 21.98 13.65
CA THR A 38 7.26 22.51 13.06
C THR A 38 7.80 21.47 12.09
N GLY A 39 7.26 21.45 10.87
CA GLY A 39 7.87 20.73 9.76
C GLY A 39 9.21 21.39 9.44
N ALA A 40 10.29 20.62 9.50
CA ALA A 40 11.57 21.06 8.98
C ALA A 40 11.41 21.39 7.48
N PRO A 41 11.98 22.51 6.99
CA PRO A 41 11.84 22.91 5.61
C PRO A 41 12.51 21.90 4.68
N ALA A 42 11.82 21.54 3.59
CA ALA A 42 12.40 20.75 2.51
C ALA A 42 13.64 21.45 1.93
N PRO A 43 14.71 20.71 1.57
CA PRO A 43 15.92 21.30 1.00
C PRO A 43 15.59 21.92 -0.37
N ARG A 44 15.67 23.25 -0.46
CA ARG A 44 15.57 23.98 -1.72
C ARG A 44 16.90 23.84 -2.46
N ARG A 45 16.91 23.16 -3.61
CA ARG A 45 17.95 23.34 -4.62
C ARG A 45 17.79 24.71 -5.25
N ALA A 46 18.87 25.49 -5.30
CA ALA A 46 18.90 26.75 -6.03
C ALA A 46 18.75 26.47 -7.53
N LEU A 47 17.70 27.02 -8.15
CA LEU A 47 17.60 27.17 -9.60
C LEU A 47 18.64 28.21 -9.99
N GLY A 48 19.68 27.77 -10.71
CA GLY A 48 20.73 28.63 -11.22
C GLY A 48 20.15 29.67 -12.17
N SER A 49 20.30 30.94 -11.78
CA SER A 49 20.20 32.09 -12.66
C SER A 49 21.42 32.10 -13.59
N ALA A 50 21.15 32.27 -14.88
CA ALA A 50 22.15 32.50 -15.91
C ALA A 50 23.02 33.70 -15.53
N ALA A 51 24.33 33.51 -15.65
CA ALA A 51 25.33 34.55 -15.47
C ALA A 51 25.38 35.43 -16.72
N GLU A 52 25.10 36.71 -16.54
CA GLU A 52 25.54 37.77 -17.45
C GLU A 52 26.70 38.49 -16.76
N GLN A 53 27.85 38.52 -17.43
CA GLN A 53 29.09 39.11 -16.95
C GLN A 53 29.00 40.63 -16.95
N GLN A 54 29.31 41.27 -15.82
CA GLN A 54 29.90 42.61 -15.81
C GLN A 54 30.73 42.85 -14.55
N ASP A 55 32.03 42.89 -14.79
CA ASP A 55 33.09 43.77 -14.28
C ASP A 55 33.02 44.45 -12.89
N GLN A 56 34.14 44.31 -12.18
CA GLN A 56 34.85 45.27 -11.33
C GLN A 56 34.18 45.82 -10.06
N THR A 57 34.72 45.50 -8.88
CA THR A 57 35.77 46.27 -8.16
C THR A 57 35.84 45.85 -6.68
N GLU A 58 37.07 45.85 -6.17
CA GLU A 58 37.53 45.55 -4.81
C GLU A 58 36.82 46.32 -3.67
N ASN A 59 36.66 45.68 -2.50
CA ASN A 59 37.31 46.15 -1.27
C ASN A 59 37.16 45.21 -0.06
N ASN A 60 38.25 45.17 0.70
CA ASN A 60 38.47 44.49 1.99
C ASN A 60 37.44 44.83 3.07
N SER A 61 37.06 43.83 3.87
CA SER A 61 37.03 43.96 5.34
C SER A 61 37.11 42.57 5.99
N GLN A 62 38.08 42.41 6.89
CA GLN A 62 38.12 41.37 7.92
C GLN A 62 36.87 41.43 8.78
N GLU A 63 36.35 40.26 9.22
CA GLU A 63 35.89 40.10 10.61
C GLU A 63 35.70 38.63 11.01
N ASP A 64 36.45 38.30 12.05
CA ASP A 64 36.28 37.33 13.13
C ASP A 64 35.69 35.93 12.95
N ALA A 65 36.58 34.99 13.28
CA ALA A 65 36.34 33.62 13.62
C ALA A 65 35.50 33.47 14.90
N THR A 66 34.49 32.61 14.84
CA THR A 66 34.01 31.87 16.03
C THR A 66 33.87 30.39 15.69
N VAL A 67 34.95 29.66 16.01
CA VAL A 67 35.01 28.21 16.03
C VAL A 67 34.12 27.72 17.18
N ARG A 68 32.94 27.16 16.86
CA ARG A 68 32.15 26.38 17.82
C ARG A 68 32.48 24.90 17.66
N THR A 69 33.50 24.49 18.39
CA THR A 69 33.81 23.10 18.73
C THR A 69 32.67 22.51 19.56
N SER A 70 31.85 21.65 18.97
CA SER A 70 30.89 20.83 19.73
C SER A 70 31.48 19.43 19.89
N ALA A 71 31.68 19.06 21.16
CA ALA A 71 32.28 17.81 21.59
C ALA A 71 31.47 16.61 21.09
N ARG A 72 32.17 15.73 20.37
CA ARG A 72 31.70 14.44 19.87
C ARG A 72 31.65 13.47 21.06
N ILE A 73 30.45 13.15 21.54
CA ILE A 73 30.26 12.09 22.53
C ILE A 73 30.46 10.75 21.81
N SER A 74 31.68 10.25 21.91
CA SER A 74 32.08 8.88 21.59
C SER A 74 31.43 7.93 22.60
N SER A 75 30.42 7.19 22.17
CA SER A 75 29.96 6.01 22.89
C SER A 75 30.41 4.77 22.12
N GLN A 76 31.05 3.87 22.87
CA GLN A 76 31.71 2.67 22.42
C GLN A 76 30.74 1.73 21.69
N THR A 77 30.93 1.54 20.38
CA THR A 77 30.40 0.37 19.69
C THR A 77 31.42 -0.77 19.82
N LYS A 78 31.04 -1.78 20.61
CA LYS A 78 31.68 -3.10 20.62
C LYS A 78 31.74 -3.64 19.19
N ALA A 79 32.89 -4.16 18.80
CA ALA A 79 33.06 -4.92 17.56
C ALA A 79 32.08 -6.09 17.55
N LEU A 80 31.20 -6.11 16.54
CA LEU A 80 30.30 -7.21 16.23
C LEU A 80 31.02 -8.18 15.28
N ASP A 81 30.85 -9.45 15.59
CA ASP A 81 31.36 -10.64 14.88
C ASP A 81 30.96 -10.62 13.39
N PRO A 82 31.88 -10.79 12.42
CA PRO A 82 31.58 -10.80 11.00
C PRO A 82 31.07 -12.17 10.53
N GLY A 83 29.96 -12.66 11.12
CA GLY A 83 29.56 -14.06 10.98
C GLY A 83 28.09 -14.39 10.69
N GLN A 84 27.16 -13.42 10.66
CA GLN A 84 25.74 -13.73 10.42
C GLN A 84 25.06 -12.70 9.51
N ASN A 85 25.18 -12.92 8.20
CA ASN A 85 24.43 -12.20 7.15
C ASN A 85 23.17 -12.97 6.76
N ASP A 86 22.28 -13.20 7.72
CA ASP A 86 20.87 -13.49 7.45
C ASP A 86 20.06 -12.45 8.21
N GLN A 87 20.06 -11.23 7.68
CA GLN A 87 19.18 -10.16 8.16
C GLN A 87 17.76 -10.53 7.72
N GLU A 88 17.15 -11.42 8.51
CA GLU A 88 15.74 -11.78 8.43
C GLU A 88 14.94 -10.51 8.71
N SER A 89 14.67 -9.77 7.63
CA SER A 89 13.74 -8.64 7.59
C SER A 89 12.52 -9.02 8.42
N ALA A 90 12.27 -8.29 9.51
CA ALA A 90 11.20 -8.55 10.47
C ALA A 90 9.95 -9.10 9.75
N ASN A 91 9.75 -10.41 9.90
CA ASN A 91 8.73 -11.15 9.17
C ASN A 91 7.36 -10.62 9.60
N ASN A 92 6.75 -9.75 8.79
CA ASN A 92 5.36 -9.30 8.93
C ASN A 92 4.32 -10.43 8.74
N ARG A 93 4.77 -11.70 8.62
CA ARG A 93 3.96 -12.92 8.54
C ARG A 93 3.00 -13.13 9.72
N GLY A 94 3.16 -12.39 10.82
CA GLY A 94 2.31 -12.51 12.02
C GLY A 94 0.93 -11.86 11.93
N LEU A 95 0.63 -11.02 10.92
CA LEU A 95 -0.52 -10.13 10.99
C LEU A 95 -1.86 -10.71 10.46
N SER A 96 -1.85 -11.68 9.54
CA SER A 96 -3.10 -12.16 8.89
C SER A 96 -3.74 -13.42 9.51
N THR A 97 -3.16 -14.03 10.55
CA THR A 97 -3.67 -15.28 11.16
C THR A 97 -4.40 -15.09 12.50
N SER A 98 -4.50 -13.86 13.00
CA SER A 98 -5.16 -13.59 14.28
C SER A 98 -6.68 -13.79 14.18
N LYS A 99 -7.24 -14.75 14.92
CA LYS A 99 -8.69 -14.92 15.11
C LYS A 99 -9.35 -13.75 15.87
N LYS A 100 -8.56 -12.86 16.48
CA LYS A 100 -9.01 -11.69 17.23
C LYS A 100 -8.68 -10.41 16.45
N ALA A 101 -9.58 -9.44 16.49
CA ALA A 101 -9.28 -8.09 16.01
C ALA A 101 -8.03 -7.56 16.72
N MET A 102 -7.06 -7.09 15.95
CA MET A 102 -5.79 -6.58 16.47
C MET A 102 -5.75 -5.08 16.31
N THR A 103 -5.49 -4.37 17.41
CA THR A 103 -5.29 -2.93 17.40
C THR A 103 -3.79 -2.65 17.25
N LEU A 104 -3.38 -2.16 16.09
CA LEU A 104 -2.03 -1.63 15.91
C LEU A 104 -1.97 -0.22 16.51
N ARG A 105 -1.08 -0.01 17.48
CA ARG A 105 -0.75 1.31 17.99
C ARG A 105 0.50 1.78 17.24
N GLY A 106 0.38 2.83 16.43
CA GLY A 106 1.52 3.39 15.72
C GLY A 106 2.58 3.89 16.71
N GLY A 107 3.76 3.27 16.72
CA GLY A 107 4.96 3.84 17.32
C GLY A 107 5.52 4.95 16.42
N ALA A 108 6.39 5.80 16.96
CA ALA A 108 7.09 6.81 16.16
C ALA A 108 7.90 6.11 15.06
N SER A 109 7.60 6.42 13.80
CA SER A 109 8.31 5.87 12.65
C SER A 109 9.75 6.39 12.65
N GLN A 110 10.73 5.50 12.76
CA GLN A 110 12.14 5.84 12.55
C GLN A 110 12.57 5.34 11.17
N ARG A 111 13.43 6.11 10.49
CA ARG A 111 13.99 5.74 9.17
C ARG A 111 14.64 4.34 9.17
N GLU A 112 15.16 3.94 10.32
CA GLU A 112 15.84 2.66 10.57
C GLU A 112 14.88 1.46 10.68
N THR A 113 13.57 1.70 10.89
CA THR A 113 12.54 0.65 11.00
C THR A 113 11.79 0.37 9.69
N PHE A 114 12.05 1.13 8.63
CA PHE A 114 11.41 0.86 7.35
C PHE A 114 12.15 -0.27 6.62
N PRO A 115 11.45 -1.34 6.21
CA PRO A 115 12.06 -2.38 5.39
C PRO A 115 12.63 -1.75 4.12
N ILE A 116 13.83 -2.20 3.74
CA ILE A 116 14.47 -1.76 2.50
C ILE A 116 13.55 -2.15 1.34
N CYS A 117 13.01 -1.16 0.65
CA CYS A 117 12.18 -1.36 -0.52
C CYS A 117 13.09 -1.80 -1.68
N LYS A 118 13.29 -3.10 -1.84
CA LYS A 118 14.11 -3.65 -2.94
C LYS A 118 13.25 -3.67 -4.21
N ASP A 119 13.46 -2.66 -5.06
CA ASP A 119 12.91 -2.54 -6.41
C ASP A 119 11.39 -2.84 -6.50
N PRO A 120 10.53 -1.95 -5.95
CA PRO A 120 9.10 -2.19 -5.93
C PRO A 120 8.53 -1.91 -7.31
N ARG A 121 8.66 -2.85 -8.26
CA ARG A 121 7.82 -2.84 -9.46
C ARG A 121 6.39 -3.14 -9.06
N LEU A 122 5.74 -2.10 -8.56
CA LEU A 122 4.50 -2.11 -7.80
C LEU A 122 3.37 -1.48 -8.61
N VAL A 123 2.32 -2.27 -8.82
CA VAL A 123 1.04 -1.75 -9.28
C VAL A 123 0.14 -1.53 -8.06
N ILE A 124 -0.27 -0.29 -7.85
CA ILE A 124 -1.28 0.08 -6.86
C ILE A 124 -2.63 0.06 -7.57
N LEU A 125 -3.45 -0.95 -7.30
CA LEU A 125 -4.81 -1.06 -7.80
C LEU A 125 -5.76 -0.45 -6.77
N SER A 126 -6.45 0.63 -7.12
CA SER A 126 -7.41 1.33 -6.26
C SER A 126 -8.82 1.13 -6.80
N PHE A 127 -9.66 0.42 -6.07
CA PHE A 127 -11.08 0.25 -6.36
C PHE A 127 -11.87 1.12 -5.40
N ARG A 128 -12.65 2.05 -5.92
CA ARG A 128 -13.37 3.05 -5.13
C ARG A 128 -14.83 3.10 -5.54
N LEU A 129 -15.72 3.02 -4.55
CA LEU A 129 -17.14 3.24 -4.78
C LEU A 129 -17.35 4.67 -5.29
N ARG A 130 -18.17 4.86 -6.33
CA ARG A 130 -18.43 6.18 -6.97
C ARG A 130 -18.79 7.31 -6.01
N SER A 131 -19.49 7.02 -4.90
CA SER A 131 -19.85 8.03 -3.90
C SER A 131 -18.69 8.55 -3.06
N ILE A 132 -17.53 7.86 -3.07
CA ILE A 132 -16.35 8.24 -2.31
C ILE A 132 -15.44 9.04 -3.22
N PRO A 133 -15.01 10.26 -2.88
CA PRO A 133 -14.14 11.07 -3.75
C PRO A 133 -12.73 10.45 -3.89
N SER A 134 -12.09 10.64 -5.05
CA SER A 134 -10.69 10.24 -5.27
C SER A 134 -9.70 11.08 -4.45
N ALA A 135 -10.06 12.35 -4.19
CA ALA A 135 -9.27 13.26 -3.38
C ALA A 135 -9.11 12.72 -1.95
N GLY A 136 -7.86 12.45 -1.56
CA GLY A 136 -7.55 11.88 -0.26
C GLY A 136 -7.70 10.35 -0.18
N SER A 137 -7.85 9.66 -1.31
CA SER A 137 -7.79 8.20 -1.30
C SER A 137 -6.43 7.72 -0.78
N VAL A 138 -6.45 6.62 -0.03
CA VAL A 138 -5.23 6.05 0.57
C VAL A 138 -4.27 5.55 -0.52
N ALA A 139 -4.78 5.03 -1.62
CA ALA A 139 -3.95 4.58 -2.74
C ALA A 139 -3.13 5.73 -3.34
N TRP A 140 -3.73 6.90 -3.57
CA TRP A 140 -3.02 8.08 -4.05
C TRP A 140 -2.03 8.61 -3.01
N LEU A 141 -2.37 8.56 -1.71
CA LEU A 141 -1.44 8.93 -0.64
C LEU A 141 -0.20 8.01 -0.63
N VAL A 142 -0.40 6.70 -0.73
CA VAL A 142 0.68 5.71 -0.82
C VAL A 142 1.52 5.92 -2.08
N TYR A 143 0.87 6.17 -3.23
CA TYR A 143 1.58 6.51 -4.46
C TYR A 143 2.49 7.73 -4.28
N HIS A 144 1.95 8.84 -3.76
CA HIS A 144 2.74 10.07 -3.57
C HIS A 144 3.86 9.93 -2.53
N ASP A 145 3.67 9.10 -1.51
CA ASP A 145 4.70 8.83 -0.50
C ASP A 145 5.85 7.98 -1.08
N LEU A 146 5.52 7.01 -1.93
CA LEU A 146 6.51 6.10 -2.52
C LEU A 146 7.17 6.63 -3.79
N TYR A 147 6.48 7.48 -4.57
CA TYR A 147 6.94 7.96 -5.87
C TYR A 147 8.33 8.60 -5.86
N PRO A 148 8.73 9.44 -4.87
CA PRO A 148 10.08 10.02 -4.82
C PRO A 148 11.21 8.99 -4.72
N TYR A 149 10.90 7.77 -4.28
CA TYR A 149 11.87 6.70 -4.13
C TYR A 149 11.93 5.75 -5.34
N SER A 150 10.90 5.73 -6.19
CA SER A 150 10.76 4.75 -7.28
C SER A 150 9.83 5.26 -8.40
N PRO A 151 10.16 6.37 -9.07
CA PRO A 151 9.26 7.05 -10.00
C PRO A 151 8.85 6.21 -11.21
N ASP A 152 9.75 5.34 -11.69
CA ASP A 152 9.51 4.49 -12.88
C ASP A 152 9.03 3.08 -12.54
N HIS A 153 8.97 2.74 -11.25
CA HIS A 153 8.62 1.39 -10.80
C HIS A 153 7.29 1.34 -10.06
N ILE A 154 6.60 2.47 -9.87
CA ILE A 154 5.31 2.52 -9.19
C ILE A 154 4.27 3.11 -10.12
N VAL A 155 3.18 2.38 -10.31
CA VAL A 155 2.02 2.83 -11.10
C VAL A 155 0.78 2.72 -10.24
N VAL A 156 -0.05 3.76 -10.27
CA VAL A 156 -1.40 3.72 -9.69
C VAL A 156 -2.44 3.56 -10.80
N VAL A 157 -3.39 2.66 -10.58
CA VAL A 157 -4.58 2.48 -11.42
C VAL A 157 -5.79 2.66 -10.52
N ASP A 158 -6.51 3.78 -10.71
CA ASP A 158 -7.72 4.11 -9.95
C ASP A 158 -8.96 3.75 -10.77
N VAL A 159 -9.80 2.89 -10.22
CA VAL A 159 -11.03 2.37 -10.81
C VAL A 159 -12.18 2.79 -9.92
N GLU A 160 -13.02 3.65 -10.47
CA GLU A 160 -14.32 3.92 -9.89
C GLU A 160 -15.33 2.84 -10.29
N TYR A 161 -16.12 2.35 -9.35
CA TYR A 161 -17.17 1.37 -9.63
C TYR A 161 -18.53 1.79 -9.09
N ASP A 162 -19.57 1.28 -9.75
CA ASP A 162 -20.98 1.42 -9.40
C ASP A 162 -21.77 0.29 -10.07
N PHE A 163 -22.11 -0.76 -9.33
CA PHE A 163 -22.89 -1.90 -9.81
C PHE A 163 -24.40 -1.71 -9.65
N GLY A 164 -24.85 -0.54 -9.17
CA GLY A 164 -26.28 -0.18 -9.13
C GLY A 164 -26.87 0.18 -10.50
N SER A 165 -26.02 0.41 -11.51
CA SER A 165 -26.43 0.79 -12.86
C SER A 165 -25.82 -0.13 -13.92
N SER A 166 -26.56 -0.39 -15.01
CA SER A 166 -26.05 -1.16 -16.16
C SER A 166 -24.78 -0.53 -16.75
N ASP A 167 -24.75 0.80 -16.81
CA ASP A 167 -23.63 1.56 -17.36
C ASP A 167 -22.38 1.43 -16.48
N GLY A 168 -22.55 1.46 -15.14
CA GLY A 168 -21.44 1.27 -14.21
C GLY A 168 -20.88 -0.15 -14.22
N VAL A 169 -21.74 -1.17 -14.39
CA VAL A 169 -21.29 -2.57 -14.62
C VAL A 169 -20.48 -2.68 -15.92
N ALA A 170 -20.98 -2.11 -17.02
CA ALA A 170 -20.28 -2.14 -18.31
C ALA A 170 -18.93 -1.38 -18.26
N ALA A 171 -18.91 -0.22 -17.62
CA ALA A 171 -17.69 0.57 -17.44
C ALA A 171 -16.64 -0.18 -16.61
N HIS A 172 -17.07 -0.84 -15.53
CA HIS A 172 -16.18 -1.67 -14.72
C HIS A 172 -15.61 -2.84 -15.52
N ALA A 173 -16.44 -3.54 -16.30
CA ALA A 173 -15.99 -4.66 -17.14
C ALA A 173 -14.90 -4.21 -18.15
N LEU A 174 -15.11 -3.09 -18.83
CA LEU A 174 -14.11 -2.50 -19.74
C LEU A 174 -12.83 -2.10 -19.01
N ALA A 175 -12.94 -1.54 -17.80
CA ALA A 175 -11.77 -1.20 -16.99
C ALA A 175 -10.97 -2.45 -16.58
N MET A 176 -11.65 -3.54 -16.22
CA MET A 176 -10.99 -4.80 -15.86
C MET A 176 -10.28 -5.41 -17.06
N GLU A 177 -10.92 -5.44 -18.23
CA GLU A 177 -10.30 -5.90 -19.48
C GLU A 177 -9.04 -5.07 -19.80
N ALA A 178 -9.12 -3.75 -19.69
CA ALA A 178 -7.98 -2.86 -19.92
C ALA A 178 -6.82 -3.13 -18.94
N ILE A 179 -7.12 -3.34 -17.66
CA ILE A 179 -6.12 -3.64 -16.62
C ILE A 179 -5.45 -4.98 -16.89
N VAL A 180 -6.25 -6.02 -17.19
CA VAL A 180 -5.74 -7.35 -17.55
C VAL A 180 -4.80 -7.25 -18.74
N ASN A 181 -5.23 -6.60 -19.83
CA ASN A 181 -4.40 -6.43 -21.02
C ASN A 181 -3.08 -5.70 -20.72
N ARG A 182 -3.12 -4.64 -19.91
CA ARG A 182 -1.91 -3.90 -19.49
C ARG A 182 -0.95 -4.76 -18.68
N ILE A 183 -1.46 -5.61 -17.79
CA ILE A 183 -0.62 -6.50 -16.95
C ILE A 183 -0.10 -7.70 -17.75
N GLU A 184 -0.86 -8.25 -18.69
CA GLU A 184 -0.40 -9.44 -19.42
C GLU A 184 0.57 -9.08 -20.55
N THR A 185 0.20 -8.12 -21.38
CA THR A 185 0.90 -7.83 -22.64
C THR A 185 1.34 -6.37 -22.78
N GLY A 186 0.80 -5.47 -21.96
CA GLY A 186 1.09 -4.04 -22.05
C GLY A 186 2.24 -3.54 -21.17
N ASP A 187 2.11 -2.29 -20.78
CA ASP A 187 3.12 -1.51 -20.04
C ASP A 187 3.36 -2.01 -18.60
N LEU A 188 2.38 -2.71 -18.01
CA LEU A 188 2.48 -3.26 -16.65
C LEU A 188 3.02 -4.69 -16.63
N SER A 189 3.42 -5.25 -17.78
CA SER A 189 3.84 -6.65 -17.91
C SER A 189 5.06 -7.03 -17.08
N THR A 190 5.93 -6.07 -16.79
CA THR A 190 7.17 -6.24 -16.03
C THR A 190 7.01 -6.05 -14.51
N PHE A 191 5.81 -5.67 -14.06
CA PHE A 191 5.49 -5.48 -12.65
C PHE A 191 5.17 -6.82 -11.99
N THR A 192 5.65 -6.98 -10.75
CA THR A 192 5.58 -8.25 -10.02
C THR A 192 5.00 -8.11 -8.63
N SER A 193 4.73 -6.90 -8.17
CA SER A 193 4.11 -6.64 -6.87
C SER A 193 2.81 -5.88 -7.05
N PHE A 194 1.79 -6.25 -6.28
CA PHE A 194 0.47 -5.64 -6.35
C PHE A 194 0.03 -5.18 -4.97
N ALA A 195 -0.39 -3.93 -4.85
CA ALA A 195 -1.08 -3.41 -3.68
C ALA A 195 -2.51 -3.05 -4.07
N VAL A 196 -3.45 -3.88 -3.64
CA VAL A 196 -4.88 -3.71 -3.92
C VAL A 196 -5.53 -2.97 -2.76
N TYR A 197 -6.13 -1.83 -3.05
CA TYR A 197 -6.90 -1.02 -2.12
C TYR A 197 -8.36 -1.01 -2.56
N ILE A 198 -9.26 -1.36 -1.65
CA ILE A 198 -10.70 -1.26 -1.86
C ILE A 198 -11.23 -0.24 -0.87
N THR A 199 -11.82 0.84 -1.36
CA THR A 199 -12.43 1.89 -0.54
C THR A 199 -13.94 1.86 -0.73
N ASP A 200 -14.67 1.56 0.35
CA ASP A 200 -16.10 1.29 0.29
C ASP A 200 -16.81 1.75 1.58
N HIS A 201 -18.12 1.86 1.52
CA HIS A 201 -19.00 1.91 2.68
C HIS A 201 -19.38 0.50 3.10
N THR A 202 -19.83 0.36 4.34
CA THR A 202 -20.40 -0.90 4.82
C THR A 202 -21.75 -0.66 5.48
N ASP A 203 -22.67 -1.60 5.26
CA ASP A 203 -23.90 -1.68 6.01
C ASP A 203 -23.57 -1.86 7.50
N PRO A 204 -24.04 -0.98 8.40
CA PRO A 204 -23.64 -1.01 9.80
C PRO A 204 -24.21 -2.22 10.56
N GLU A 205 -25.32 -2.80 10.10
CA GLU A 205 -26.02 -3.90 10.76
C GLU A 205 -25.54 -5.26 10.25
N ARG A 206 -25.36 -5.37 8.92
CA ARG A 206 -25.01 -6.64 8.24
C ARG A 206 -23.52 -6.78 7.96
N GLY A 207 -22.78 -5.66 7.89
CA GLY A 207 -21.38 -5.63 7.47
C GLY A 207 -21.19 -5.86 5.97
N ASP A 208 -22.27 -5.82 5.20
CA ASP A 208 -22.28 -5.94 3.75
C ASP A 208 -21.54 -4.76 3.11
N LEU A 209 -20.87 -5.02 1.98
CA LEU A 209 -20.18 -4.01 1.18
C LEU A 209 -21.18 -3.34 0.24
N HIS A 210 -21.05 -2.03 0.05
CA HIS A 210 -21.91 -1.31 -0.87
C HIS A 210 -21.46 -1.54 -2.32
N PHE A 211 -22.39 -1.95 -3.17
CA PHE A 211 -22.10 -2.15 -4.59
C PHE A 211 -22.60 -0.99 -5.45
N ALA A 212 -23.40 -0.08 -4.90
CA ALA A 212 -23.98 1.05 -5.61
C ALA A 212 -23.72 2.36 -4.87
N ALA A 213 -23.68 3.47 -5.61
CA ALA A 213 -23.52 4.80 -5.03
C ALA A 213 -24.71 5.16 -4.11
N ASN A 214 -24.54 6.20 -3.29
CA ASN A 214 -25.59 6.77 -2.42
C ASN A 214 -26.26 5.77 -1.46
N ASN A 215 -25.57 4.67 -1.14
CA ASN A 215 -26.07 3.58 -0.32
C ASN A 215 -27.23 2.79 -0.95
N GLU A 216 -27.39 2.80 -2.29
CA GLU A 216 -28.51 2.17 -3.02
C GLU A 216 -28.36 0.66 -3.23
N GLY A 217 -27.70 -0.04 -2.30
CA GLY A 217 -27.47 -1.47 -2.39
C GLY A 217 -26.22 -1.90 -1.65
N ALA A 218 -26.32 -3.01 -0.94
CA ALA A 218 -25.20 -3.67 -0.29
C ALA A 218 -25.41 -5.19 -0.34
N ASP A 219 -24.33 -5.92 -0.53
CA ASP A 219 -24.31 -7.38 -0.56
C ASP A 219 -23.10 -7.90 0.23
N ARG A 220 -23.07 -9.21 0.45
CA ARG A 220 -22.01 -9.88 1.18
C ARG A 220 -20.65 -9.53 0.57
N PRO A 221 -19.61 -9.35 1.40
CA PRO A 221 -18.28 -8.98 0.89
C PRO A 221 -17.78 -9.93 -0.18
N LEU A 222 -18.06 -11.23 -0.07
CA LEU A 222 -17.61 -12.20 -1.07
C LEU A 222 -18.16 -11.90 -2.46
N SER A 223 -19.46 -11.60 -2.57
CA SER A 223 -20.11 -11.26 -3.85
C SER A 223 -19.52 -9.98 -4.45
N VAL A 224 -19.35 -8.94 -3.63
CA VAL A 224 -18.83 -7.65 -4.09
C VAL A 224 -17.35 -7.77 -4.49
N LEU A 225 -16.54 -8.49 -3.73
CA LEU A 225 -15.13 -8.72 -4.04
C LEU A 225 -14.95 -9.57 -5.31
N ASP A 226 -15.81 -10.57 -5.54
CA ASP A 226 -15.80 -11.36 -6.77
C ASP A 226 -16.16 -10.51 -8.00
N ALA A 227 -17.06 -9.53 -7.84
CA ALA A 227 -17.41 -8.59 -8.91
C ALA A 227 -16.30 -7.56 -9.16
N LEU A 228 -15.67 -7.04 -8.10
CA LEU A 228 -14.59 -6.04 -8.19
C LEU A 228 -13.30 -6.61 -8.77
N ILE A 229 -12.96 -7.85 -8.40
CA ILE A 229 -11.73 -8.51 -8.82
C ILE A 229 -12.14 -9.81 -9.53
N PRO A 230 -12.44 -9.73 -10.84
CA PRO A 230 -12.78 -10.91 -11.63
C PRO A 230 -11.69 -11.97 -11.56
N LYS A 231 -12.09 -13.22 -11.81
CA LYS A 231 -11.22 -14.39 -11.72
C LYS A 231 -9.93 -14.22 -12.54
N GLU A 232 -10.03 -13.60 -13.71
CA GLU A 232 -8.91 -13.35 -14.62
C GLU A 232 -7.84 -12.47 -13.96
N LEU A 233 -8.25 -11.32 -13.40
CA LEU A 233 -7.35 -10.42 -12.68
C LEU A 233 -6.79 -11.08 -11.42
N ALA A 234 -7.65 -11.79 -10.68
CA ALA A 234 -7.27 -12.55 -9.49
C ALA A 234 -6.19 -13.61 -9.80
N ASP A 235 -6.33 -14.35 -10.91
CA ASP A 235 -5.37 -15.36 -11.35
C ASP A 235 -4.04 -14.73 -11.79
N ILE A 236 -4.09 -13.60 -12.51
CA ILE A 236 -2.88 -12.85 -12.91
C ILE A 236 -2.11 -12.36 -11.70
N ILE A 237 -2.80 -11.72 -10.74
CA ILE A 237 -2.18 -11.29 -9.48
C ILE A 237 -1.58 -12.52 -8.81
N ARG A 238 -2.28 -13.66 -8.69
CA ARG A 238 -1.72 -14.87 -8.08
C ARG A 238 -0.42 -15.35 -8.74
N ILE A 239 -0.40 -15.40 -10.06
CA ILE A 239 0.70 -15.98 -10.84
C ILE A 239 1.91 -15.05 -10.84
N LYS A 240 1.68 -13.74 -10.97
CA LYS A 240 2.73 -12.72 -11.07
C LYS A 240 3.17 -12.15 -9.72
N ALA A 241 2.31 -12.19 -8.71
CA ALA A 241 2.57 -11.58 -7.41
C ALA A 241 3.78 -12.21 -6.74
N SER A 242 4.67 -11.33 -6.31
CA SER A 242 5.63 -11.61 -5.25
C SER A 242 4.90 -11.92 -3.94
N GLU A 243 5.61 -12.55 -3.00
CA GLU A 243 5.13 -12.78 -1.63
C GLU A 243 4.79 -11.47 -0.86
N THR A 244 5.07 -10.30 -1.45
CA THR A 244 4.82 -8.99 -0.85
C THR A 244 3.55 -8.31 -1.36
N SER A 245 2.75 -8.98 -2.19
CA SER A 245 1.48 -8.41 -2.65
C SER A 245 0.45 -8.37 -1.51
N MET A 246 -0.37 -7.32 -1.48
CA MET A 246 -1.27 -7.03 -0.37
C MET A 246 -2.67 -6.67 -0.84
N LEU A 247 -3.66 -7.05 -0.05
CA LEU A 247 -5.06 -6.60 -0.17
C LEU A 247 -5.43 -5.82 1.08
N THR A 248 -5.90 -4.58 0.88
CA THR A 248 -6.35 -3.67 1.93
C THR A 248 -7.77 -3.24 1.64
N ILE A 249 -8.66 -3.45 2.61
CA ILE A 249 -10.05 -3.00 2.55
C ILE A 249 -10.23 -1.87 3.56
N LEU A 250 -10.64 -0.71 3.06
CA LEU A 250 -10.90 0.52 3.79
C LEU A 250 -12.39 0.77 3.76
N ALA A 251 -13.06 0.29 4.81
CA ALA A 251 -14.49 0.49 4.98
C ALA A 251 -14.86 0.73 6.44
N CYS A 252 -16.12 1.05 6.71
CA CYS A 252 -16.59 1.34 8.07
C CYS A 252 -16.48 0.08 8.96
N GLY A 253 -16.44 0.28 10.28
CA GLY A 253 -16.05 -0.76 11.23
C GLY A 253 -16.93 -2.03 11.29
N SER A 254 -18.12 -2.04 10.67
CA SER A 254 -18.97 -3.25 10.65
C SER A 254 -18.28 -4.43 9.93
N ILE A 255 -17.45 -4.15 8.90
CA ILE A 255 -16.75 -5.19 8.14
C ILE A 255 -15.78 -6.03 8.98
N VAL A 256 -15.16 -5.41 9.98
CA VAL A 256 -14.20 -6.10 10.86
C VAL A 256 -14.84 -6.67 12.11
N THR A 257 -16.00 -6.16 12.52
CA THR A 257 -16.61 -6.53 13.81
C THR A 257 -17.47 -7.79 13.68
N LEU A 258 -18.12 -8.00 12.54
CA LEU A 258 -18.99 -9.15 12.30
C LEU A 258 -18.23 -10.39 11.82
N ALA A 259 -18.52 -11.54 12.42
CA ALA A 259 -17.76 -12.77 12.20
C ALA A 259 -17.98 -13.38 10.81
N ASP A 260 -19.22 -13.36 10.32
CA ASP A 260 -19.57 -13.90 9.01
C ASP A 260 -18.94 -13.06 7.89
N THR A 261 -18.95 -11.74 8.05
CA THR A 261 -18.28 -10.80 7.14
C THR A 261 -16.78 -11.06 7.06
N ARG A 262 -16.11 -11.29 8.19
CA ARG A 262 -14.68 -11.69 8.19
C ARG A 262 -14.46 -13.03 7.50
N LYS A 263 -15.38 -13.99 7.65
CA LYS A 263 -15.29 -15.29 6.98
C LYS A 263 -15.36 -15.14 5.47
N ASP A 264 -16.13 -14.20 4.95
CA ASP A 264 -16.21 -13.92 3.51
C ASP A 264 -14.89 -13.38 2.95
N ILE A 265 -14.24 -12.45 3.66
CA ILE A 265 -12.92 -11.93 3.28
C ILE A 265 -11.84 -13.03 3.31
N VAL A 266 -11.87 -13.87 4.36
CA VAL A 266 -10.97 -15.02 4.46
C VAL A 266 -11.24 -16.04 3.35
N THR A 267 -12.51 -16.25 2.99
CA THR A 267 -12.88 -17.14 1.88
C THR A 267 -12.36 -16.61 0.56
N PHE A 268 -12.58 -15.33 0.27
CA PHE A 268 -12.08 -14.65 -0.92
C PHE A 268 -10.57 -14.79 -1.06
N THR A 269 -9.83 -14.49 0.01
CA THR A 269 -8.34 -14.56 0.01
C THR A 269 -7.79 -15.98 -0.06
N ASN A 270 -8.48 -16.97 0.51
CA ASN A 270 -8.03 -18.37 0.50
C ASN A 270 -8.37 -19.14 -0.77
N ARG A 271 -9.40 -18.73 -1.54
CA ARG A 271 -9.75 -19.39 -2.82
C ARG A 271 -8.56 -19.55 -3.75
N GLN A 272 -7.64 -18.60 -3.67
CA GLN A 272 -6.43 -18.55 -4.46
C GLN A 272 -5.47 -19.74 -4.22
N VAL A 273 -5.59 -20.45 -3.09
CA VAL A 273 -4.63 -21.48 -2.67
C VAL A 273 -5.02 -22.90 -3.10
N THR A 274 -6.30 -23.17 -3.38
CA THR A 274 -6.84 -24.55 -3.41
C THR A 274 -7.00 -25.20 -4.79
N GLU A 275 -6.82 -24.48 -5.91
CA GLU A 275 -7.12 -25.00 -7.26
C GLU A 275 -5.87 -25.47 -8.07
N HIS A 276 -4.77 -25.85 -7.41
CA HIS A 276 -3.54 -26.37 -8.04
C HIS A 276 -3.00 -27.68 -7.41
#